data_AF-A0A374TGL5-F1
#
_entry.id   AF-A0A374TGL5-F1
#
_cell.length_a   1.000
_cell.length_b   1.000
_cell.length_c   1.000
_cell.angle_alpha   90.00
_cell.angle_beta   90.00
_cell.angle_gamma   90.00
#
_symmetry.space_group_name_H-M   'P 1'
#
loop_
_entity.id
_entity.type
_entity.pdbx_description
1 polymer ?
#
loop_
_entity_poly.entity_id
_entity_poly.type
_entity_poly.pdbx_seq_one_letter_code
_entity_poly.pdbx_strand_id
1 'polypeptide(L)' 'MQNEPEIRYYTKQEIALLYFPDSSPEVANAHLRRWIQKCTPLYRKLLEVGYRKSDKGFFPRQVAIIFDFLGEP' A
#
# COMPACT_ATOMS: atom_id res chain seq x y z
N MET A 1 23.72 -2.56 -2.23
CA MET A 1 22.81 -3.47 -1.52
C MET A 1 21.43 -2.89 -1.75
N GLN A 2 20.67 -3.47 -2.67
CA GLN A 2 19.29 -3.03 -2.91
C GLN A 2 18.48 -3.58 -1.73
N ASN A 3 17.93 -2.69 -0.90
CA ASN A 3 17.08 -3.11 0.21
C ASN A 3 15.82 -3.76 -0.36
N GLU A 4 15.64 -5.05 -0.13
CA GLU A 4 14.36 -5.73 -0.39
C GLU A 4 13.26 -5.08 0.45
N PRO A 5 12.05 -4.88 -0.12
CA PRO A 5 10.96 -4.21 0.59
C PRO A 5 10.47 -5.10 1.74
N GLU A 6 10.83 -4.76 2.96
CA GLU A 6 10.48 -5.52 4.17
C GLU A 6 8.99 -5.49 4.48
N ILE A 7 8.38 -6.63 4.84
CA ILE A 7 6.99 -6.68 5.28
C ILE A 7 6.87 -6.18 6.73
N ARG A 8 6.66 -4.88 6.90
CA ARG A 8 6.48 -4.21 8.19
C ARG A 8 5.26 -3.29 8.20
N TYR A 9 5.04 -2.57 9.30
CA TYR A 9 4.05 -1.49 9.31
C TYR A 9 4.55 -0.35 8.42
N TYR A 10 3.72 0.10 7.48
CA TYR A 10 3.97 1.28 6.66
C TYR A 10 2.83 2.29 6.82
N THR A 11 3.16 3.56 7.00
CA THR A 11 2.17 4.62 6.81
C THR A 11 1.71 4.67 5.36
N LYS A 12 0.51 5.21 5.11
CA LYS A 12 -0.02 5.36 3.73
C LYS A 12 0.94 6.12 2.82
N GLN A 13 1.63 7.12 3.37
CA GLN A 13 2.64 7.89 2.66
C GLN A 13 3.89 7.06 2.36
N GLU A 14 4.44 6.32 3.32
CA GLU A 14 5.62 5.48 3.07
C GLU A 14 5.35 4.48 1.95
N ILE A 15 4.25 3.73 2.03
CA ILE A 15 3.94 2.74 0.98
C ILE A 15 3.66 3.40 -0.37
N ALA A 16 3.06 4.59 -0.38
CA ALA A 16 2.83 5.33 -1.60
C ALA A 16 4.14 5.81 -2.24
N LEU A 17 5.09 6.29 -1.44
CA LEU A 17 6.40 6.72 -1.92
C LEU A 17 7.30 5.56 -2.34
N LEU A 18 7.10 4.36 -1.78
CA LEU A 18 7.76 3.15 -2.28
C LEU A 18 7.37 2.88 -3.74
N TYR A 19 6.07 2.91 -4.06
CA TYR A 19 5.60 2.70 -5.43
C TYR A 19 5.82 3.90 -6.37
N PHE A 20 5.82 5.12 -5.83
CA PHE A 20 5.89 6.36 -6.61
C PHE A 20 6.97 7.29 -6.04
N PRO A 21 8.26 6.92 -6.12
CA PRO A 21 9.35 7.70 -5.51
C PRO A 21 9.55 9.08 -6.14
N ASP A 22 9.19 9.24 -7.41
CA ASP A 22 9.29 10.50 -8.16
C ASP A 22 8.11 11.46 -7.89
N SER A 23 7.05 10.97 -7.24
CA SER A 23 5.85 11.76 -6.97
C SER A 23 5.90 12.46 -5.61
N SER A 24 5.33 13.66 -5.54
CA SER A 24 5.06 14.31 -4.25
C SER A 24 4.19 13.42 -3.36
N PRO A 25 4.35 13.46 -2.02
CA PRO A 25 3.61 12.60 -1.08
C PRO A 25 2.09 12.58 -1.28
N GLU A 26 1.50 13.73 -1.61
CA GLU A 26 0.06 13.86 -1.86
C GLU A 26 -0.37 13.13 -3.15
N VAL A 27 0.42 13.28 -4.22
CA VAL A 27 0.19 12.64 -5.52
C VAL A 27 0.39 11.13 -5.41
N ALA A 28 1.47 10.69 -4.76
CA ALA A 28 1.75 9.28 -4.50
C ALA A 28 0.58 8.63 -3.75
N ASN A 29 0.08 9.26 -2.69
CA ASN A 29 -1.07 8.77 -1.94
C ASN A 29 -2.33 8.68 -2.80
N ALA A 30 -2.59 9.68 -3.65
CA ALA A 30 -3.74 9.69 -4.54
C ALA A 30 -3.64 8.55 -5.57
N HIS A 31 -2.47 8.32 -6.16
CA HIS A 31 -2.19 7.22 -7.06
C HIS A 31 -2.41 5.86 -6.39
N LEU A 32 -1.80 5.63 -5.23
CA LEU A 32 -1.96 4.39 -4.49
C LEU A 32 -3.43 4.12 -4.13
N ARG A 33 -4.15 5.13 -3.64
CA ARG A 33 -5.59 5.00 -3.34
C ARG A 33 -6.40 4.64 -4.58
N ARG A 34 -6.09 5.23 -5.74
CA ARG A 34 -6.78 4.94 -7.00
C ARG A 34 -6.46 3.53 -7.51
N TRP A 35 -5.21 3.07 -7.34
CA TRP A 35 -4.81 1.69 -7.65
C TRP A 35 -5.54 0.67 -6.78
N ILE A 36 -5.55 0.87 -5.46
CA ILE A 36 -6.28 -0.01 -4.53
C ILE A 36 -7.78 -0.04 -4.87
N GLN A 37 -8.39 1.12 -5.18
CA GLN A 37 -9.80 1.19 -5.54
C GLN A 37 -10.12 0.53 -6.87
N LYS A 38 -9.23 0.66 -7.87
CA LYS A 38 -9.38 -0.02 -9.16
C LYS A 38 -9.25 -1.54 -9.01
N CYS A 39 -8.38 -2.00 -8.12
CA CYS A 39 -8.23 -3.41 -7.79
C CYS A 39 -9.27 -3.82 -6.73
N THR A 40 -10.53 -3.97 -7.14
CA THR A 40 -11.61 -4.46 -6.27
C THR A 40 -11.26 -5.71 -5.46
N PRO A 41 -10.61 -6.77 -6.01
CA PRO A 41 -10.26 -7.93 -5.19
C PRO A 41 -9.22 -7.63 -4.10
N LEU A 42 -8.23 -6.77 -4.38
CA LEU A 42 -7.27 -6.28 -3.38
C LEU A 42 -7.99 -5.54 -2.26
N TYR A 43 -8.86 -4.59 -2.62
CA TYR A 43 -9.59 -3.81 -1.63
C TYR A 43 -10.50 -4.68 -0.74
N ARG A 44 -11.18 -5.68 -1.33
CA ARG A 44 -11.98 -6.64 -0.56
C ARG A 44 -11.13 -7.45 0.43
N LYS A 45 -10.01 -8.00 -0.03
CA LYS A 45 -9.11 -8.79 0.81
C LYS A 45 -8.51 -7.96 1.95
N LEU A 46 -8.19 -6.69 1.69
CA LEU A 46 -7.80 -5.73 2.73
C LEU A 46 -8.89 -5.56 3.80
N LEU A 47 -10.16 -5.38 3.38
CA LEU A 47 -11.28 -5.27 4.32
C LEU A 47 -11.47 -6.55 5.14
N GLU A 48 -11.32 -7.73 4.54
CA GLU A 48 -11.43 -9.03 5.23
C GLU A 48 -10.39 -9.19 6.34
N VAL A 49 -9.16 -8.69 6.13
CA VAL A 49 -8.11 -8.69 7.16
C VAL A 49 -8.18 -7.49 8.11
N GLY A 50 -9.26 -6.72 8.08
CA GLY A 50 -9.54 -5.65 9.03
C GLY A 50 -9.00 -4.27 8.67
N TYR A 51 -8.66 -4.01 7.40
CA TYR A 51 -8.29 -2.67 6.94
C TYR A 51 -9.45 -1.68 7.12
N ARG A 52 -9.17 -0.53 7.74
CA ARG A 52 -10.12 0.57 7.86
C ARG A 52 -9.58 1.81 7.14
N LYS A 53 -10.47 2.53 6.47
CA LYS A 53 -10.10 3.80 5.79
C LYS A 53 -9.50 4.83 6.77
N SER A 54 -9.88 4.78 8.04
CA SER A 54 -9.39 5.63 9.13
C SER A 54 -7.98 5.26 9.63
N ASP A 55 -7.45 4.09 9.29
CA ASP A 55 -6.12 3.70 9.74
C ASP A 55 -5.05 4.63 9.15
N LYS A 56 -4.01 4.93 9.94
CA LYS A 56 -2.89 5.78 9.51
C LYS A 56 -1.96 5.11 8.50
N GLY A 57 -2.05 3.78 8.39
CA GLY A 57 -1.14 2.96 7.61
C GLY A 57 -1.68 1.55 7.39
N PHE A 58 -0.79 0.68 6.94
CA PHE A 58 -1.04 -0.72 6.66
C PHE A 58 -0.19 -1.58 7.60
N PHE A 59 -0.83 -2.55 8.23
CA PHE A 59 -0.14 -3.56 9.03
C PHE A 59 0.63 -4.54 8.15
N PRO A 60 1.65 -5.25 8.66
CA PRO A 60 2.46 -6.18 7.88
C PRO A 60 1.64 -7.16 7.01
N ARG A 61 0.56 -7.72 7.56
CA ARG A 61 -0.35 -8.60 6.79
C ARG A 61 -1.05 -7.89 5.63
N GLN A 62 -1.42 -6.63 5.81
CA GLN A 62 -2.04 -5.81 4.76
C GLN A 62 -1.02 -5.41 3.70
N VAL A 63 0.21 -5.11 4.11
CA VAL A 63 1.33 -4.78 3.21
C VAL A 63 1.67 -5.96 2.32
N ALA A 64 1.77 -7.18 2.89
CA ALA A 64 1.98 -8.39 2.11
C ALA A 64 0.89 -8.58 1.03
N ILE A 65 -0.38 -8.32 1.36
CA ILE A 65 -1.48 -8.39 0.38
C ILE A 65 -1.32 -7.31 -0.69
N ILE A 66 -0.90 -6.10 -0.33
CA ILE A 66 -0.66 -5.04 -1.31
C ILE A 66 0.45 -5.44 -2.27
N PHE A 67 1.56 -5.98 -1.78
CA PHE A 67 2.69 -6.42 -2.61
C PHE A 67 2.31 -7.63 -3.48
N ASP A 68 1.55 -8.59 -2.96
CA ASP A 68 1.04 -9.74 -3.71
C ASP A 68 0.15 -9.33 -4.90
N PHE A 69 -0.65 -8.27 -4.74
CA PHE A 69 -1.57 -7.81 -5.80
C PHE A 69 -0.99 -6.74 -6.72
N LEU A 70 -0.15 -5.84 -6.21
CA LEU A 70 0.42 -4.71 -6.97
C LEU A 70 1.85 -4.98 -7.44
N GLY A 71 2.49 -6.04 -6.97
CA GLY A 71 3.92 -6.30 -7.13
C GLY A 71 4.75 -5.65 -6.02
N GLU A 72 5.96 -6.15 -5.83
CA GLU A 72 6.96 -5.52 -4.96
C GLU A 72 7.43 -4.19 -5.60
N PRO A 73 7.44 -3.08 -4.84
CA PRO A 73 7.88 -1.77 -5.33
C PRO A 73 9.38 -1.71 -5.63
#